data_AF-A0A1G6L8Z1-F1
#
_entry.id   AF-A0A1G6L8Z1-F1
#
_cell.length_a   1.000
_cell.length_b   1.000
_cell.length_c   1.000
_cell.angle_alpha   90.00
_cell.angle_beta   90.00
_cell.angle_gamma   90.00
#
_symmetry.space_group_name_H-M   'P 1'
#
loop_
_entity.id
_entity.type
_entity.pdbx_description
1 polymer ?
#
loop_
_entity_poly.entity_id
_entity_poly.type
_entity_poly.pdbx_seq_one_letter_code
_entity_poly.pdbx_strand_id
1 'polypeptide(L)' 'MSHKLVSLKPISQEDAHALLPIWSDPVVTKWTRYSILLSLSEVKARIKQLEQTKHASR' A
#
# COMPACT_ATOMS: atom_id res chain seq x y z
N MET A 1 -19.31 -3.54 -24.99
CA MET A 1 -18.17 -3.16 -24.12
C MET A 1 -17.82 -4.35 -23.24
N SER A 2 -16.56 -4.72 -23.13
CA SER A 2 -16.11 -5.83 -22.27
C SER A 2 -15.66 -5.27 -20.93
N HIS A 3 -16.29 -5.71 -19.84
CA HIS A 3 -15.88 -5.32 -18.48
C HIS A 3 -14.79 -6.29 -18.00
N LYS A 4 -13.58 -5.78 -17.73
CA LYS A 4 -12.54 -6.56 -17.06
C LYS A 4 -12.84 -6.64 -15.57
N LEU A 5 -13.12 -7.84 -15.08
CA LEU A 5 -13.16 -8.12 -13.65
C LEU A 5 -11.74 -8.10 -13.11
N VAL A 6 -11.54 -7.40 -11.99
CA VAL A 6 -10.27 -7.34 -11.28
C VAL A 6 -10.42 -8.09 -9.96
N SER A 7 -9.52 -9.05 -9.72
CA SER A 7 -9.47 -9.76 -8.44
C SER A 7 -8.66 -8.95 -7.44
N LEU A 8 -9.25 -8.64 -6.29
CA LEU A 8 -8.57 -7.97 -5.19
C LEU A 8 -7.93 -9.02 -4.28
N LYS A 9 -6.61 -8.93 -4.12
CA LYS A 9 -5.85 -9.76 -3.16
C LYS A 9 -5.42 -8.93 -1.95
N PRO A 10 -5.20 -9.54 -0.77
CA PRO A 10 -4.54 -8.87 0.34
C PRO A 10 -3.19 -8.30 -0.09
N ILE A 11 -2.87 -7.09 0.38
CA ILE A 11 -1.56 -6.49 0.17
C ILE A 11 -0.50 -7.32 0.91
N SER A 12 0.62 -7.57 0.23
CA SER A 12 1.77 -8.32 0.74
C SER A 12 3.09 -7.59 0.43
N GLN A 13 4.19 -8.00 1.04
CA GLN A 13 5.50 -7.35 0.80
C GLN A 13 5.97 -7.38 -0.65
N GLU A 14 5.50 -8.34 -1.45
CA GLU A 14 5.80 -8.45 -2.89
C GLU A 14 5.24 -7.27 -3.68
N ASP A 15 4.14 -6.67 -3.19
CA ASP A 15 3.49 -5.54 -3.83
C ASP A 15 4.21 -4.21 -3.57
N ALA A 16 5.27 -4.20 -2.74
CA ALA A 16 5.98 -2.98 -2.37
C ALA A 16 6.54 -2.20 -3.57
N HIS A 17 7.02 -2.89 -4.61
CA HIS A 17 7.50 -2.23 -5.82
C HIS A 17 6.38 -1.51 -6.59
N ALA A 18 5.18 -2.11 -6.62
CA ALA A 18 4.02 -1.50 -7.29
C ALA A 18 3.41 -0.36 -6.47
N LEU A 19 3.52 -0.42 -5.15
CA LEU A 19 2.96 0.58 -4.22
C LEU A 19 3.88 1.79 -4.02
N LEU A 20 5.20 1.61 -4.13
CA LEU A 20 6.17 2.70 -3.98
C LEU A 20 5.82 3.96 -4.78
N PRO A 21 5.57 3.92 -6.11
CA PRO A 21 5.28 5.14 -6.86
C PRO A 21 4.01 5.87 -6.38
N ILE A 22 3.05 5.15 -5.83
CA ILE A 22 1.79 5.72 -5.31
C ILE A 22 2.03 6.37 -3.95
N TRP A 23 2.79 5.71 -3.08
CA TRP A 23 3.05 6.17 -1.70
C TRP A 23 4.19 7.19 -1.61
N SER A 24 5.01 7.30 -2.65
CA SER A 24 6.02 8.36 -2.79
C SER A 24 5.47 9.63 -3.42
N ASP A 25 4.28 9.59 -4.03
CA ASP A 25 3.71 10.73 -4.75
C ASP A 25 3.03 11.74 -3.77
N PRO A 26 3.54 12.97 -3.64
CA PRO A 26 2.94 14.01 -2.81
C PRO A 26 1.51 14.40 -3.25
N VAL A 27 1.20 14.29 -4.54
CA VAL A 27 -0.11 14.64 -5.10
C VAL A 27 -1.18 13.64 -4.65
N VAL A 28 -0.80 12.37 -4.53
CA VAL A 28 -1.68 11.30 -4.03
C VAL A 28 -1.75 11.34 -2.50
N THR A 29 -0.60 11.39 -1.85
CA THR A 29 -0.50 11.26 -0.38
C THR A 29 -1.04 12.44 0.39
N LYS A 30 -1.11 13.67 -0.18
CA LYS A 30 -1.69 14.85 0.49
C LYS A 30 -3.14 14.67 0.94
N TRP A 31 -3.87 13.75 0.32
CA TRP A 31 -5.26 13.43 0.68
C TRP A 31 -5.38 12.30 1.71
N THR A 32 -4.24 11.75 2.15
CA THR A 32 -4.17 10.66 3.11
C THR A 32 -3.64 11.16 4.45
N ARG A 33 -3.91 10.42 5.52
CA ARG A 33 -3.31 10.66 6.85
C ARG A 33 -1.89 10.09 6.97
N TYR A 34 -1.33 9.58 5.87
CA TYR A 34 -0.05 8.87 5.88
C TYR A 34 1.07 9.76 5.38
N SER A 35 2.25 9.59 5.97
CA SER A 35 3.47 10.21 5.48
C SER A 35 3.85 9.67 4.11
N ILE A 36 4.52 10.50 3.31
CA ILE A 36 5.15 10.08 2.06
C ILE A 36 6.23 9.04 2.38
N LEU A 37 6.25 7.95 1.62
CA LEU A 37 7.25 6.88 1.75
C LEU A 37 8.19 6.95 0.55
N LEU A 38 9.47 7.21 0.80
CA LEU A 38 10.44 7.55 -0.25
C LEU A 38 11.29 6.34 -0.67
N SER A 39 11.27 5.27 0.12
CA SER A 39 12.09 4.08 -0.11
C SER A 39 11.28 2.79 -0.05
N LEU A 40 11.76 1.78 -0.77
CA LEU A 40 11.17 0.44 -0.76
C LEU A 40 11.14 -0.17 0.65
N SER A 41 12.14 0.13 1.48
CA SER A 41 12.22 -0.36 2.86
C SER A 41 11.10 0.22 3.73
N GLU A 42 10.79 1.51 3.60
CA GLU A 42 9.67 2.16 4.29
C GLU A 42 8.33 1.57 3.85
N VAL A 43 8.15 1.34 2.56
CA VAL A 43 6.96 0.69 2.00
C VAL A 43 6.77 -0.72 2.58
N LYS A 44 7.83 -1.54 2.60
CA LYS A 44 7.77 -2.90 3.18
C LYS A 44 7.47 -2.87 4.68
N ALA A 45 8.08 -1.95 5.42
CA ALA A 45 7.79 -1.77 6.84
C ALA A 45 6.32 -1.39 7.06
N ARG A 46 5.77 -0.51 6.22
CA ARG A 46 4.36 -0.12 6.28
C ARG A 46 3.42 -1.28 5.99
N ILE A 47 3.69 -2.07 4.95
CA ILE A 47 2.88 -3.26 4.63
C ILE A 47 2.88 -4.25 5.80
N LYS A 48 4.04 -4.50 6.40
CA LYS A 48 4.15 -5.37 7.59
C LYS A 48 3.31 -4.85 8.76
N GLN A 49 3.28 -3.54 9.01
CA GLN A 49 2.42 -2.94 10.03
C GLN A 49 0.93 -3.12 9.72
N LEU A 50 0.54 -2.99 8.44
CA LEU A 50 -0.84 -3.20 8.00
C LEU A 50 -1.27 -4.66 8.19
N GLU A 51 -0.39 -5.62 7.88
CA GLU A 51 -0.63 -7.04 8.14
C GLU A 51 -0.83 -7.31 9.64
N GLN A 52 0.02 -6.73 10.49
CA GLN A 52 -0.06 -6.91 11.95
C GLN A 52 -1.33 -6.30 12.57
N THR A 53 -1.69 -5.09 12.13
CA THR A 53 -2.89 -4.38 12.63
C THR A 53 -4.20 -5.03 12.15
N LYS A 54 -4.18 -5.75 11.02
CA LYS A 54 -5.32 -6.53 10.53
C LYS A 54 -5.78 -7.61 11.53
N HIS A 55 -4.87 -8.11 12.38
CA HIS A 55 -5.16 -9.11 13.40
C HIS A 55 -5.57 -8.53 14.76
N ALA A 56 -5.41 -7.23 14.98
CA ALA A 56 -5.72 -6.57 16.26
C ALA A 56 -7.18 -6.14 16.42
N SER A 57 -8.00 -6.28 15.36
CA SER A 57 -9.43 -5.89 15.37
C SER A 57 -10.38 -7.08 15.49
N ARG A 58 -9.97 -8.14 16.20
CA ARG A 58 -10.82 -9.30 16.55
C ARG A 58 -11.11 -9.30 18.04
#